data_AF-H8WHC7-F1
#
_entry.id   AF-H8WHC7-F1
#
_cell.length_a   1.000
_cell.length_b   1.000
_cell.length_c   1.000
_cell.angle_alpha   90.00
_cell.angle_beta   90.00
_cell.angle_gamma   90.00
#
_symmetry.space_group_name_H-M   'P 1'
#
loop_
_entity.id
_entity.type
_entity.pdbx_description
1 polymer ?
#
loop_
_entity_poly.entity_id
_entity_poly.type
_entity_poly.pdbx_seq_one_letter_code
_entity_poly.pdbx_strand_id
1 'polypeptide(L)'
;MAPQKSLGALSNDITLGVYIFILTFQGLCAAMNGYILYLFASRKDLRKNKHMRLIIFLSLGDFLLAIGELPYIIYMTVNWSVTLLDYNPMYIMVTAQPLPLQLKISATITVGIALGRNIALFFPSLYRRLDQGDFSNAVILIAVLLALFDDFLYWYTTTIEHHLNCGTIGCFVSDQFRYYWGISNMVGYSERQMVLNEF
;
A
#
# COMPACT_ATOMS: atom_id res chain seq x y z
N MET A 1 -40.72 8.62 7.79
CA MET A 1 -39.60 9.10 6.95
C MET A 1 -38.62 9.79 7.89
N ALA A 2 -37.64 9.05 8.41
CA ALA A 2 -36.65 9.61 9.33
C ALA A 2 -35.72 10.58 8.57
N PRO A 3 -35.20 11.64 9.20
CA PRO A 3 -34.49 12.69 8.49
C PRO A 3 -33.09 12.19 8.08
N GLN A 4 -32.91 12.02 6.77
CA GLN A 4 -31.68 11.58 6.09
C GLN A 4 -30.43 12.40 6.48
N LYS A 5 -30.62 13.63 7.00
CA LYS A 5 -29.55 14.51 7.51
C LYS A 5 -28.79 13.97 8.74
N SER A 6 -29.46 13.27 9.64
CA SER A 6 -28.82 12.79 10.89
C SER A 6 -27.93 11.57 10.65
N LEU A 7 -28.23 10.78 9.61
CA LEU A 7 -27.49 9.56 9.29
C LEU A 7 -26.22 9.87 8.49
N GLY A 8 -26.27 10.87 7.60
CA GLY A 8 -25.10 11.36 6.86
C GLY A 8 -24.06 12.05 7.75
N ALA A 9 -24.49 12.89 8.70
CA ALA A 9 -23.58 13.54 9.64
C ALA A 9 -22.82 12.54 10.53
N LEU A 10 -23.52 11.52 11.06
CA LEU A 10 -22.90 10.44 11.85
C LEU A 10 -21.90 9.62 11.02
N SER A 11 -22.22 9.33 9.75
CA SER A 11 -21.33 8.63 8.82
C SER A 11 -20.06 9.43 8.53
N ASN A 12 -20.19 10.75 8.37
CA ASN A 12 -19.06 11.63 8.08
C ASN A 12 -18.15 11.77 9.31
N ASP A 13 -18.70 11.85 10.53
CA ASP A 13 -17.92 11.90 11.77
C ASP A 13 -17.09 10.63 11.97
N ILE A 14 -17.66 9.45 11.65
CA ILE A 14 -16.93 8.18 11.64
C ILE A 14 -15.78 8.22 10.61
N THR A 15 -16.04 8.78 9.43
CA THR A 15 -15.05 8.92 8.36
C THR A 15 -13.86 9.79 8.79
N LEU A 16 -14.12 10.90 9.50
CA LEU A 16 -13.05 11.74 10.07
C LEU A 16 -12.22 10.97 11.11
N GLY A 17 -12.88 10.17 11.96
CA GLY A 17 -12.20 9.29 12.91
C GLY A 17 -11.26 8.30 12.23
N VAL A 18 -11.70 7.71 11.11
CA VAL A 18 -10.87 6.81 10.29
C VAL A 18 -9.67 7.54 9.71
N TYR A 19 -9.83 8.75 9.16
CA TYR A 19 -8.70 9.51 8.61
C TYR A 19 -7.64 9.84 9.66
N ILE A 20 -8.06 10.29 10.85
CA ILE A 20 -7.13 10.58 11.97
C ILE A 20 -6.41 9.30 12.43
N PHE A 21 -7.14 8.18 12.48
CA PHE A 21 -6.57 6.89 12.80
C PHE A 21 -5.50 6.46 11.77
N ILE A 22 -5.81 6.53 10.47
CA ILE A 22 -4.87 6.21 9.40
C ILE A 22 -3.63 7.12 9.49
N LEU A 23 -3.81 8.43 9.64
CA LEU A 23 -2.72 9.39 9.76
C LEU A 23 -1.78 9.06 10.93
N THR A 24 -2.35 8.63 12.07
CA THR A 24 -1.57 8.23 13.25
C THR A 24 -0.74 6.98 12.98
N PHE A 25 -1.35 5.94 12.40
CA PHE A 25 -0.65 4.69 12.06
C PHE A 25 0.41 4.90 10.98
N GLN A 26 0.14 5.75 10.00
CA GLN A 26 1.07 6.13 8.96
C GLN A 26 2.30 6.85 9.52
N GLY A 27 2.09 7.78 10.47
CA GLY A 27 3.17 8.44 11.20
C GLY A 27 4.05 7.45 11.98
N LEU A 28 3.44 6.47 12.65
CA LEU A 28 4.17 5.39 13.34
C LEU A 28 4.96 4.52 12.35
N CYS A 29 4.35 4.14 11.21
CA CYS A 29 5.00 3.36 10.16
C CYS A 29 6.20 4.11 9.57
N ALA A 30 6.07 5.41 9.30
CA ALA A 30 7.17 6.26 8.83
C ALA A 30 8.30 6.33 9.85
N ALA A 31 7.98 6.51 11.14
CA ALA A 31 8.98 6.60 12.20
C ALA A 31 9.75 5.26 12.37
N MET A 32 9.04 4.14 12.40
CA MET A 32 9.65 2.81 12.57
C MET A 32 10.51 2.43 11.36
N ASN A 33 9.97 2.56 10.14
CA ASN A 33 10.73 2.23 8.93
C ASN A 33 11.89 3.20 8.69
N GLY A 34 11.71 4.49 9.00
CA GLY A 34 12.78 5.47 8.98
C GLY A 34 13.91 5.14 9.96
N TYR A 35 13.57 4.68 11.17
CA TYR A 35 14.56 4.23 12.15
C TYR A 35 15.33 3.00 11.68
N ILE A 36 14.66 2.02 11.06
CA ILE A 36 15.32 0.84 10.46
C ILE A 36 16.32 1.29 9.39
N LEU A 37 15.91 2.16 8.47
CA LEU A 37 16.79 2.70 7.42
C LEU A 37 17.98 3.46 8.02
N TYR A 38 17.76 4.24 9.07
CA TYR A 38 18.84 4.93 9.79
C TYR A 38 19.86 3.95 10.40
N LEU A 39 19.40 2.84 10.99
CA LEU A 39 20.30 1.80 11.52
C LEU A 39 21.14 1.16 10.41
N PHE A 40 20.54 0.87 9.25
CA PHE A 40 21.26 0.33 8.09
C PHE A 40 22.23 1.34 7.46
N ALA A 41 21.91 2.64 7.49
CA ALA A 41 22.80 3.70 7.04
C ALA A 41 24.00 3.88 7.98
N SER A 42 23.76 3.80 9.29
CA SER A 42 24.77 4.05 10.34
C SER A 42 25.71 2.85 10.54
N ARG A 43 25.23 1.61 10.38
CA ARG A 43 25.99 0.40 10.68
C ARG A 43 26.45 -0.30 9.41
N LYS A 44 27.75 -0.21 9.11
CA LYS A 44 28.37 -0.84 7.94
C LYS A 44 28.23 -2.37 7.94
N ASP A 45 28.18 -3.00 9.11
CA ASP A 45 28.05 -4.46 9.25
C ASP A 45 26.69 -4.97 8.76
N LEU A 46 25.62 -4.24 9.07
CA LEU A 46 24.27 -4.56 8.59
C LEU A 46 24.16 -4.36 7.07
N ARG A 47 24.77 -3.29 6.53
CA ARG A 47 24.74 -3.00 5.09
C ARG A 47 25.50 -4.02 4.24
N LYS A 48 26.56 -4.63 4.78
CA LYS A 48 27.33 -5.66 4.08
C LYS A 48 26.64 -7.01 4.02
N ASN A 49 25.62 -7.24 4.86
CA ASN A 49 24.92 -8.51 4.90
C ASN A 49 23.90 -8.62 3.75
N LYS A 50 24.24 -9.42 2.73
CA LYS A 50 23.40 -9.63 1.55
C LYS A 50 22.02 -10.23 1.88
N HIS A 51 21.90 -11.02 2.95
CA HIS A 51 20.63 -11.62 3.37
C HIS A 51 19.62 -10.58 3.88
N MET A 52 20.08 -9.41 4.30
CA MET A 52 19.22 -8.35 4.83
C MET A 52 18.76 -7.36 3.74
N ARG A 53 19.22 -7.49 2.48
CA ARG A 53 18.89 -6.53 1.40
C ARG A 53 17.38 -6.48 1.11
N LEU A 54 16.69 -7.62 1.11
CA LEU A 54 15.24 -7.66 0.94
C LEU A 54 14.48 -6.92 2.04
N ILE A 55 14.97 -7.00 3.29
CA ILE A 55 14.39 -6.28 4.43
C ILE A 55 14.58 -4.77 4.27
N ILE A 56 15.75 -4.34 3.78
CA ILE A 56 16.01 -2.91 3.48
C ILE A 56 15.05 -2.41 2.40
N PHE A 57 14.84 -3.19 1.33
CA PHE A 57 13.90 -2.81 0.27
C PHE A 57 12.46 -2.72 0.78
N LEU A 58 12.06 -3.65 1.66
CA LEU A 58 10.74 -3.62 2.30
C LEU A 58 10.56 -2.35 3.15
N SER A 59 11.49 -2.07 4.07
CA SER A 59 11.42 -0.87 4.91
C SER A 59 11.53 0.42 4.12
N LEU A 60 12.30 0.44 3.03
CA LEU A 60 12.34 1.58 2.12
C LEU A 60 10.99 1.81 1.44
N GLY A 61 10.37 0.76 0.93
CA GLY A 61 9.04 0.84 0.32
C GLY A 61 7.97 1.31 1.31
N ASP A 62 7.95 0.75 2.53
CA ASP A 62 6.96 1.12 3.54
C ASP A 62 7.14 2.57 4.01
N PHE A 63 8.38 3.06 4.06
CA PHE A 63 8.68 4.47 4.30
C PHE A 63 8.22 5.38 3.15
N LEU A 64 8.46 4.97 1.90
CA LEU A 64 8.02 5.72 0.72
C LEU A 64 6.50 5.76 0.59
N LEU A 65 5.80 4.65 0.88
CA LEU A 65 4.34 4.63 0.98
C LEU A 65 3.85 5.62 2.03
N ALA A 66 4.43 5.54 3.23
CA ALA A 66 4.04 6.42 4.31
C ALA A 66 4.23 7.90 3.96
N ILE A 67 5.21 8.27 3.13
CA ILE A 67 5.34 9.65 2.63
C ILE A 67 4.37 9.93 1.48
N GLY A 68 4.26 9.02 0.52
CA GLY A 68 3.47 9.18 -0.70
C GLY A 68 1.98 9.26 -0.46
N GLU A 69 1.47 8.62 0.58
CA GLU A 69 0.05 8.62 0.95
C GLU A 69 -0.32 9.84 1.84
N LEU A 70 0.64 10.59 2.39
CA LEU A 70 0.33 11.78 3.21
C LEU A 70 -0.50 12.85 2.47
N PRO A 71 -0.17 13.22 1.21
CA PRO A 71 -0.98 14.17 0.45
C PRO A 71 -2.43 13.75 0.28
N TYR A 72 -2.70 12.44 0.22
CA TYR A 72 -4.05 11.88 0.11
C TYR A 72 -4.83 12.07 1.42
N ILE A 73 -4.30 11.55 2.54
CA ILE A 73 -4.97 11.61 3.85
C ILE A 73 -5.14 13.05 4.35
N ILE A 74 -4.14 13.91 4.15
CA ILE A 74 -4.22 15.33 4.53
C ILE A 74 -5.32 16.03 3.72
N TYR A 75 -5.39 15.80 2.41
CA TYR A 75 -6.42 16.41 1.56
C TYR A 75 -7.82 15.98 1.98
N MET A 76 -8.02 14.69 2.26
CA MET A 76 -9.31 14.19 2.72
C MET A 76 -9.71 14.75 4.08
N THR A 77 -8.75 14.93 4.98
CA THR A 77 -8.97 15.50 6.32
C THR A 77 -9.31 16.99 6.26
N VAL A 78 -8.60 17.76 5.43
CA VAL A 78 -8.80 19.22 5.32
C VAL A 78 -10.11 19.57 4.61
N ASN A 79 -10.46 18.83 3.55
CA ASN A 79 -11.69 19.07 2.77
C ASN A 79 -12.89 18.29 3.32
N TRP A 80 -12.76 17.70 4.50
CA TRP A 80 -13.86 17.01 5.17
C TRP A 80 -14.95 18.00 5.60
N SER A 81 -16.21 17.60 5.45
CA SER A 81 -17.37 18.39 5.88
C SER A 81 -18.47 17.49 6.44
N VAL A 82 -19.11 17.96 7.51
CA VAL A 82 -20.25 17.31 8.18
C VAL A 82 -21.47 17.17 7.24
N THR A 83 -21.54 18.01 6.20
CA THR A 83 -22.75 18.15 5.38
C THR A 83 -22.66 17.56 3.98
N LEU A 84 -21.49 17.63 3.33
CA LEU A 84 -21.27 17.12 1.98
C LEU A 84 -19.78 16.80 1.80
N LEU A 85 -19.45 15.56 1.45
CA LEU A 85 -18.10 15.21 1.02
C LEU A 85 -18.01 15.41 -0.49
N ASP A 86 -17.14 16.32 -0.90
CA ASP A 86 -16.90 16.66 -2.29
C ASP A 86 -15.39 16.75 -2.50
N TYR A 87 -14.85 15.75 -3.21
CA TYR A 87 -13.42 15.62 -3.44
C TYR A 87 -13.11 15.64 -4.93
N ASN A 88 -11.99 16.26 -5.29
CA ASN A 88 -11.55 16.28 -6.67
C ASN A 88 -11.10 14.87 -7.11
N PRO A 89 -11.75 14.25 -8.11
CA PRO A 89 -11.48 12.87 -8.50
C PRO A 89 -10.05 12.69 -9.03
N MET A 90 -9.52 13.67 -9.77
CA MET A 90 -8.14 13.61 -10.27
C MET A 90 -7.12 13.66 -9.14
N TYR A 91 -7.37 14.49 -8.12
CA TYR A 91 -6.46 14.60 -6.99
C TYR A 91 -6.44 13.30 -6.17
N ILE A 92 -7.61 12.73 -5.88
CA ILE A 92 -7.72 11.45 -5.15
C ILE A 92 -7.03 10.33 -5.93
N MET A 93 -7.32 10.21 -7.22
CA MET A 93 -6.76 9.12 -8.02
C MET A 93 -5.23 9.17 -8.03
N VAL A 94 -4.64 10.34 -8.27
CA VAL A 94 -3.17 10.50 -8.30
C VAL A 94 -2.55 10.27 -6.92
N THR A 95 -3.11 10.86 -5.88
CA THR A 95 -2.51 10.80 -4.54
C THR A 95 -2.69 9.46 -3.86
N ALA A 96 -3.65 8.64 -4.31
CA ALA A 96 -3.89 7.31 -3.76
C ALA A 96 -3.15 6.19 -4.51
N GLN A 97 -2.48 6.46 -5.64
CA GLN A 97 -1.61 5.50 -6.36
C GLN A 97 -0.52 4.83 -5.50
N PRO A 98 0.13 5.50 -4.53
CA PRO A 98 1.21 4.88 -3.75
C PRO A 98 0.79 3.60 -3.03
N LEU A 99 -0.48 3.52 -2.60
CA LEU A 99 -1.03 2.36 -1.88
C LEU A 99 -1.05 1.07 -2.73
N PRO A 100 -1.68 1.01 -3.93
CA PRO A 100 -1.66 -0.16 -4.77
C PRO A 100 -0.25 -0.56 -5.23
N LEU A 101 0.64 0.41 -5.50
CA LEU A 101 2.02 0.11 -5.88
C LEU A 101 2.79 -0.55 -4.73
N GLN A 102 2.77 0.02 -3.52
CA GLN A 102 3.53 -0.53 -2.40
C GLN A 102 3.03 -1.90 -1.98
N LEU A 103 1.71 -2.12 -1.99
CA LEU A 103 1.15 -3.42 -1.64
C LEU A 103 1.62 -4.53 -2.59
N LYS A 104 1.70 -4.25 -3.90
CA LYS A 104 2.27 -5.20 -4.88
C LYS A 104 3.73 -5.51 -4.61
N ILE A 105 4.51 -4.47 -4.35
CA ILE A 105 5.95 -4.59 -4.12
C ILE A 105 6.22 -5.39 -2.85
N SER A 106 5.54 -5.05 -1.76
CA SER A 106 5.64 -5.72 -0.45
C SER A 106 5.25 -7.20 -0.52
N ALA A 107 4.14 -7.52 -1.21
CA ALA A 107 3.72 -8.90 -1.44
C ALA A 107 4.79 -9.70 -2.20
N THR A 108 5.32 -9.14 -3.29
CA THR A 108 6.34 -9.80 -4.12
C THR A 108 7.66 -10.01 -3.35
N ILE A 109 8.10 -9.01 -2.58
CA ILE A 109 9.28 -9.13 -1.71
C ILE A 109 9.07 -10.22 -0.66
N THR A 110 7.89 -10.28 -0.04
CA THR A 110 7.57 -11.29 0.98
C THR A 110 7.59 -12.70 0.40
N VAL A 111 7.03 -12.89 -0.80
CA VAL A 111 7.14 -14.15 -1.55
C VAL A 111 8.61 -14.47 -1.85
N GLY A 112 9.40 -13.49 -2.27
CA GLY A 112 10.85 -13.65 -2.48
C GLY A 112 11.60 -14.09 -1.22
N ILE A 113 11.28 -13.51 -0.05
CA ILE A 113 11.86 -13.92 1.24
C ILE A 113 11.46 -15.36 1.57
N ALA A 114 10.19 -15.72 1.39
CA ALA A 114 9.69 -17.07 1.65
C ALA A 114 10.35 -18.11 0.70
N LEU A 115 10.48 -17.79 -0.58
CA LEU A 115 11.17 -18.62 -1.56
C LEU A 115 12.65 -18.81 -1.20
N GLY A 116 13.34 -17.73 -0.84
CA GLY A 116 14.74 -17.80 -0.39
C GLY A 116 14.93 -18.75 0.80
N ARG A 117 13.99 -18.72 1.77
CA ARG A 117 14.00 -19.63 2.93
C ARG A 117 13.70 -21.08 2.54
N ASN A 118 12.72 -21.32 1.67
CA ASN A 118 12.39 -22.66 1.20
C ASN A 118 13.54 -23.29 0.41
N ILE A 119 14.19 -22.54 -0.47
CA ILE A 119 15.37 -23.03 -1.22
C ILE A 119 16.50 -23.40 -0.26
N ALA A 120 16.73 -22.63 0.80
CA ALA A 120 17.73 -22.95 1.82
C ALA A 120 17.43 -24.26 2.56
N LEU A 121 16.16 -24.54 2.85
CA LEU A 121 15.73 -25.74 3.59
C LEU A 121 15.71 -27.00 2.71
N PHE A 122 15.16 -26.92 1.50
CA PHE A 122 15.00 -28.09 0.63
C PHE A 122 16.21 -28.36 -0.25
N PHE A 123 16.95 -27.32 -0.67
CA PHE A 123 18.07 -27.43 -1.62
C PHE A 123 19.29 -26.61 -1.17
N PRO A 124 19.97 -27.01 -0.06
CA PRO A 124 21.07 -26.24 0.51
C PRO A 124 22.28 -26.08 -0.45
N SER A 125 22.50 -27.04 -1.36
CA SER A 125 23.55 -26.97 -2.37
C SER A 125 23.31 -25.86 -3.39
N LEU A 126 22.05 -25.66 -3.80
CA LEU A 126 21.65 -24.59 -4.71
C LEU A 126 21.73 -23.23 -4.01
N TYR A 127 21.23 -23.16 -2.77
CA TYR A 127 21.29 -21.95 -1.95
C TYR A 127 22.72 -21.43 -1.76
N ARG A 128 23.71 -22.32 -1.59
CA ARG A 128 25.13 -21.94 -1.41
C ARG A 128 25.77 -21.39 -2.68
N ARG A 129 25.24 -21.70 -3.85
CA ARG A 129 25.71 -21.18 -5.15
C ARG A 129 24.99 -19.89 -5.58
N LEU A 130 23.83 -19.61 -5.00
CA LEU A 130 23.06 -18.40 -5.29
C LEU A 130 23.71 -17.17 -4.62
N ASP A 131 24.06 -16.16 -5.42
CA ASP A 131 24.36 -14.84 -4.86
C ASP A 131 23.07 -14.18 -4.39
N GLN A 132 22.94 -14.01 -3.07
CA GLN A 132 21.81 -13.35 -2.43
C GLN A 132 21.63 -11.91 -2.91
N GLY A 133 22.71 -11.27 -3.37
CA GLY A 133 22.66 -9.94 -3.96
C GLY A 133 21.87 -9.92 -5.26
N ASP A 134 22.18 -10.85 -6.17
CA ASP A 134 21.51 -10.96 -7.47
C ASP A 134 20.08 -11.49 -7.31
N PHE A 135 19.86 -12.42 -6.39
CA PHE A 135 18.52 -12.87 -6.04
C PHE A 135 17.63 -11.71 -5.56
N SER A 136 18.13 -10.90 -4.62
CA SER A 136 17.37 -9.74 -4.12
C SER A 136 17.10 -8.71 -5.22
N ASN A 137 18.08 -8.47 -6.11
CA ASN A 137 17.94 -7.55 -7.25
C ASN A 137 16.91 -8.08 -8.26
N ALA A 138 16.87 -9.39 -8.52
CA ALA A 138 15.87 -10.00 -9.40
C ALA A 138 14.45 -9.90 -8.81
N VAL A 139 14.30 -10.17 -7.51
CA VAL A 139 13.01 -10.05 -6.80
C VAL A 139 12.47 -8.63 -6.87
N ILE A 140 13.28 -7.60 -6.59
CA ILE A 140 12.83 -6.22 -6.65
C ILE A 140 12.50 -5.78 -8.09
N LEU A 141 13.25 -6.25 -9.09
CA LEU A 141 12.96 -5.98 -10.48
C LEU A 141 11.58 -6.54 -10.88
N ILE A 142 11.30 -7.80 -10.51
CA ILE A 142 9.99 -8.43 -10.75
C ILE A 142 8.90 -7.67 -10.00
N ALA A 143 9.13 -7.28 -8.74
CA ALA A 143 8.19 -6.53 -7.93
C ALA A 143 7.81 -5.19 -8.58
N VAL A 144 8.80 -4.45 -9.10
CA VAL A 144 8.58 -3.18 -9.80
C VAL A 144 7.83 -3.40 -11.11
N LEU A 145 8.18 -4.42 -11.90
CA LEU A 145 7.47 -4.72 -13.15
C LEU A 145 5.99 -5.07 -12.90
N LEU A 146 5.71 -5.85 -11.87
CA LEU A 146 4.34 -6.18 -11.48
C LEU A 146 3.58 -4.96 -10.95
N ALA A 147 4.24 -4.07 -10.21
CA ALA A 147 3.62 -2.83 -9.72
C ALA A 147 3.30 -1.85 -10.86
N LEU A 148 4.18 -1.72 -11.86
CA LEU A 148 3.93 -0.91 -13.04
C LEU A 148 2.78 -1.47 -13.89
N PHE A 149 2.66 -2.80 -13.96
CA PHE A 149 1.53 -3.43 -14.64
C PHE A 149 0.19 -3.16 -13.91
N ASP A 150 0.19 -3.24 -12.58
CA ASP A 150 -0.98 -2.88 -11.77
C ASP A 150 -1.32 -1.39 -11.92
N ASP A 151 -0.34 -0.48 -11.97
CA ASP A 151 -0.55 0.96 -12.22
C ASP A 151 -1.12 1.22 -13.63
N PHE A 152 -0.65 0.49 -14.64
CA PHE A 152 -1.24 0.55 -15.97
C PHE A 152 -2.71 0.11 -15.97
N LEU A 153 -3.03 -1.01 -15.29
CA LEU A 153 -4.41 -1.47 -15.15
C LEU A 153 -5.27 -0.48 -14.38
N TYR A 154 -4.72 0.17 -13.35
CA TYR A 154 -5.40 1.20 -12.56
C TYR A 154 -5.95 2.31 -13.45
N TRP A 155 -5.09 2.90 -14.30
CA TRP A 155 -5.49 3.95 -15.23
C TRP A 155 -6.32 3.47 -16.42
N TYR A 156 -6.06 2.25 -16.91
CA TYR A 156 -6.77 1.71 -18.06
C TYR A 156 -8.24 1.39 -17.75
N THR A 157 -8.53 0.92 -16.53
CA THR A 157 -9.87 0.44 -16.16
C THR A 157 -10.72 1.48 -15.44
N THR A 158 -10.11 2.53 -14.91
CA THR A 158 -10.80 3.54 -14.10
C THR A 158 -11.23 4.74 -14.93
N THR A 159 -12.51 5.10 -14.85
CA THR A 159 -13.03 6.36 -15.40
C THR A 159 -12.99 7.45 -14.34
N ILE A 160 -12.59 8.66 -14.72
CA ILE A 160 -12.55 9.80 -13.82
C ILE A 160 -13.97 10.35 -13.70
N GLU A 161 -14.71 9.85 -12.70
CA GLU A 161 -16.08 10.27 -12.41
C GLU A 161 -16.16 10.94 -11.04
N HIS A 162 -17.06 11.92 -10.94
CA HIS A 162 -17.23 12.71 -9.74
C HIS A 162 -18.31 12.10 -8.84
N HIS A 163 -17.95 11.72 -7.62
CA HIS A 163 -18.86 11.09 -6.66
C HIS A 163 -19.06 11.96 -5.43
N LEU A 164 -20.30 12.42 -5.21
CA LEU A 164 -20.71 13.16 -4.02
C LEU A 164 -20.92 12.19 -2.84
N ASN A 165 -20.55 12.60 -1.63
CA ASN A 165 -20.65 11.80 -0.41
C ASN A 165 -19.83 10.49 -0.41
N CYS A 166 -18.76 10.41 -1.19
CA CYS A 166 -17.80 9.32 -1.07
C CYS A 166 -16.62 9.72 -0.18
N GLY A 167 -16.34 8.92 0.86
CA GLY A 167 -15.24 9.11 1.81
C GLY A 167 -14.03 8.20 1.58
N THR A 168 -13.94 7.55 0.42
CA THR A 168 -12.99 6.48 0.15
C THR A 168 -12.48 6.50 -1.29
N ILE A 169 -11.27 6.00 -1.53
CA ILE A 169 -10.74 5.81 -2.89
C ILE A 169 -11.56 4.77 -3.65
N GLY A 170 -12.17 3.81 -2.92
CA GLY A 170 -12.97 2.73 -3.48
C GLY A 170 -14.18 3.15 -4.32
N CYS A 171 -14.67 4.40 -4.24
CA CYS A 171 -15.72 4.88 -5.16
C CYS A 171 -15.16 5.45 -6.47
N PHE A 172 -13.92 5.94 -6.46
CA PHE A 172 -13.31 6.56 -7.64
C PHE A 172 -12.64 5.53 -8.55
N VAL A 173 -12.54 4.28 -8.11
CA VAL A 173 -11.84 3.20 -8.80
C VAL A 173 -12.83 2.17 -9.32
N SER A 174 -12.62 1.70 -10.55
CA SER A 174 -13.48 0.69 -11.17
C SER A 174 -13.54 -0.60 -10.37
N ASP A 175 -14.73 -1.20 -10.27
CA ASP A 175 -14.94 -2.49 -9.60
C ASP A 175 -14.09 -3.62 -10.22
N GLN A 176 -13.82 -3.54 -11.54
CA GLN A 176 -12.95 -4.50 -12.22
C GLN A 176 -11.52 -4.44 -11.67
N PHE A 177 -10.99 -3.23 -11.47
CA PHE A 177 -9.68 -3.06 -10.87
C PHE A 177 -9.67 -3.51 -9.43
N ARG A 178 -10.67 -3.13 -8.62
CA ARG A 178 -10.75 -3.53 -7.21
C ARG A 178 -10.76 -5.04 -7.05
N TYR A 179 -11.50 -5.75 -7.90
CA TYR A 179 -11.54 -7.21 -7.91
C TYR A 179 -10.19 -7.84 -8.30
N TYR A 180 -9.58 -7.37 -9.40
CA TYR A 180 -8.26 -7.82 -9.83
C TYR A 180 -7.18 -7.56 -8.75
N TRP A 181 -7.16 -6.34 -8.23
CA TRP A 181 -6.19 -5.87 -7.25
C TRP A 181 -6.32 -6.66 -5.94
N GLY A 182 -7.55 -6.88 -5.47
CA GLY A 182 -7.82 -7.71 -4.29
C GLY A 182 -7.29 -9.13 -4.45
N ILE A 183 -7.59 -9.81 -5.57
CA ILE A 183 -7.15 -11.20 -5.80
C ILE A 183 -5.63 -11.29 -5.99
N SER A 184 -5.06 -10.38 -6.77
CA SER A 184 -3.64 -10.45 -7.16
C SER A 184 -2.67 -10.11 -6.03
N ASN A 185 -3.12 -9.30 -5.06
CA ASN A 185 -2.28 -8.83 -3.95
C ASN A 185 -2.63 -9.49 -2.62
N MET A 186 -3.78 -10.16 -2.52
CA MET A 186 -4.19 -10.90 -1.34
C MET A 186 -4.55 -12.34 -1.74
N VAL A 187 -3.57 -13.25 -1.68
CA VAL A 187 -3.83 -14.69 -1.83
C VAL A 187 -4.57 -15.17 -0.57
N GLY A 188 -5.90 -15.09 -0.57
CA GLY A 188 -6.75 -15.58 0.53
C GLY A 188 -8.20 -15.12 0.44
N TYR A 189 -9.06 -15.96 -0.13
CA TYR A 189 -10.47 -15.67 -0.45
C TYR A 189 -11.45 -15.67 0.74
N SER A 190 -11.01 -15.65 2.01
CA SER A 190 -11.93 -15.98 3.13
C SER A 190 -11.93 -15.11 4.40
N GLU A 191 -11.16 -14.02 4.51
CA GLU A 191 -11.22 -13.22 5.76
C GLU A 191 -11.27 -11.70 5.64
N ARG A 192 -11.16 -11.08 4.46
CA ARG A 192 -10.90 -9.62 4.44
C ARG A 192 -11.46 -8.82 3.26
N GLN A 193 -12.73 -9.04 2.93
CA GLN A 193 -13.53 -8.06 2.16
C GLN A 193 -13.67 -6.69 2.88
N MET A 194 -13.30 -6.60 4.17
CA MET A 194 -13.48 -5.41 5.01
C MET A 194 -12.53 -4.26 4.64
N VAL A 195 -11.26 -4.52 4.33
CA VAL A 195 -10.25 -3.47 4.10
C VAL A 195 -10.54 -2.68 2.81
N LEU A 196 -11.06 -3.32 1.77
CA LEU A 196 -11.37 -2.69 0.48
C LEU A 196 -12.69 -1.90 0.46
N ASN A 197 -13.52 -2.06 1.50
CA ASN A 197 -14.74 -1.27 1.70
C ASN A 197 -14.52 -0.14 2.72
N GLU A 198 -13.42 -0.15 3.47
CA GLU A 198 -13.03 0.88 4.43
C GLU A 198 -11.99 1.88 3.88
N PHE A 199 -11.38 1.60 2.72
CA PHE A 199 -10.43 2.48 2.02
C PHE A 199 -10.97 3.09 0.74
#